data_AF-G9XP75-F1
#
_entry.id   AF-G9XP75-F1
#
_cell.length_a   1.000
_cell.length_b   1.000
_cell.length_c   1.000
_cell.angle_alpha   90.00
_cell.angle_beta   90.00
_cell.angle_gamma   90.00
#
_symmetry.space_group_name_H-M   'P 1'
#
loop_
_entity.id
_entity.type
_entity.pdbx_description
1 polymer ?
#
loop_
_entity_poly.entity_id
_entity_poly.type
_entity_poly.pdbx_seq_one_letter_code
_entity_poly.pdbx_strand_id
1 'polypeptide(L)'
;MAGALSYSEAGHVSHDAKQCVSCYMCVMVCPFAAIAPQLTTGKAGKCQLCLDEEQPPCMIACSRKALFFGTAAEYEKEIEGDRLCIM
;
A
#
# COMPACT_ATOMS: atom_id res chain seq x y z
N MET A 1 -21.54 -0.97 9.97
CA MET A 1 -20.38 -1.10 9.05
C MET A 1 -20.78 -0.52 7.71
N ALA A 2 -19.97 0.36 7.12
CA ALA A 2 -20.30 1.05 5.86
C ALA A 2 -19.67 0.41 4.60
N GLY A 3 -18.75 -0.55 4.75
CA GLY A 3 -18.13 -1.22 3.60
C GLY A 3 -17.07 -0.39 2.86
N ALA A 4 -16.42 0.57 3.52
CA ALA A 4 -15.46 1.49 2.89
C ALA A 4 -14.11 0.87 2.48
N LEU A 5 -13.89 -0.43 2.69
CA LEU A 5 -12.69 -1.15 2.25
C LEU A 5 -13.08 -2.16 1.17
N SER A 6 -12.31 -2.20 0.09
CA SER A 6 -12.47 -3.17 -0.99
C SER A 6 -11.13 -3.82 -1.33
N TYR A 7 -11.20 -5.06 -1.80
CA TYR A 7 -10.05 -5.82 -2.31
C TYR A 7 -10.18 -5.90 -3.84
N SER A 8 -9.10 -5.57 -4.55
CA SER A 8 -9.04 -5.67 -6.01
C SER A 8 -8.50 -7.03 -6.45
N GLU A 9 -8.82 -7.43 -7.68
CA GLU A 9 -8.26 -8.65 -8.29
C GLU A 9 -6.73 -8.58 -8.46
N ALA A 10 -6.17 -7.37 -8.55
CA ALA A 10 -4.73 -7.12 -8.61
C ALA A 10 -4.04 -7.26 -7.23
N GLY A 11 -4.77 -7.58 -6.16
CA GLY A 11 -4.20 -7.88 -4.86
C GLY A 11 -4.06 -6.70 -3.91
N HIS A 12 -4.52 -5.50 -4.28
CA HIS A 12 -4.44 -4.33 -3.42
C HIS A 12 -5.76 -4.06 -2.68
N VAL A 13 -5.65 -3.43 -1.51
CA VAL A 13 -6.80 -3.01 -0.69
C VAL A 13 -6.98 -1.50 -0.80
N SER A 14 -8.16 -1.07 -1.25
CA SER A 14 -8.53 0.33 -1.41
C SER A 14 -9.45 0.80 -0.30
N HIS A 15 -9.40 2.11 0.01
CA HIS A 15 -10.22 2.73 1.05
C HIS A 15 -10.97 3.95 0.50
N ASP A 16 -12.30 3.88 0.49
CA ASP A 16 -13.15 5.00 0.06
C ASP A 16 -13.43 5.94 1.25
N ALA A 17 -12.74 7.08 1.25
CA ALA A 17 -12.93 8.11 2.27
C ALA A 17 -14.34 8.72 2.26
N LYS A 18 -15.08 8.71 1.16
CA LYS A 18 -16.46 9.24 1.11
C LYS A 18 -17.44 8.31 1.83
N GLN A 19 -17.24 7.00 1.71
CA GLN A 19 -18.05 5.98 2.39
C GLN A 19 -17.62 5.71 3.84
N CYS A 20 -16.42 6.14 4.23
CA CYS A 20 -15.90 5.93 5.57
C CYS A 20 -16.68 6.73 6.64
N VAL A 21 -17.30 5.99 7.58
CA VAL A 21 -18.08 6.52 8.72
C VAL A 21 -17.32 6.51 10.05
N SER A 22 -15.99 6.41 10.01
CA SER A 22 -15.12 6.47 11.20
C SER A 22 -15.45 5.46 12.32
N CYS A 23 -15.92 4.26 11.96
CA CYS A 23 -16.18 3.20 12.94
C CYS A 23 -14.91 2.51 13.48
N TYR A 24 -13.75 2.75 12.86
CA TYR A 24 -12.42 2.24 13.22
C TYR A 24 -12.26 0.73 13.36
N MET A 25 -13.24 -0.06 12.92
CA MET A 25 -13.13 -1.52 12.93
C MET A 25 -11.95 -2.02 12.09
N CYS A 26 -11.67 -1.35 10.97
CA CYS A 26 -10.50 -1.65 10.14
C CYS A 26 -9.16 -1.40 10.85
N VAL A 27 -9.09 -0.36 11.69
CA VAL A 27 -7.91 -0.04 12.51
C VAL A 27 -7.69 -1.13 13.55
N MET A 28 -8.76 -1.56 14.24
CA MET A 28 -8.68 -2.56 15.29
C MET A 28 -8.36 -3.96 14.77
N VAL A 29 -8.86 -4.33 13.59
CA VAL A 29 -8.70 -5.70 13.06
C VAL A 29 -7.36 -5.91 12.32
N CYS A 30 -6.68 -4.84 11.90
CA CYS A 30 -5.44 -4.96 11.16
C CYS A 30 -4.28 -5.36 12.09
N PRO A 31 -3.68 -6.56 11.93
CA PRO A 31 -2.61 -7.01 12.81
C PRO A 31 -1.29 -6.24 12.62
N PHE A 32 -1.16 -5.51 11.50
CA PHE A 32 0.05 -4.77 11.14
C PHE A 32 -0.04 -3.27 11.45
N ALA A 33 -1.16 -2.80 11.99
CA ALA A 33 -1.43 -1.36 12.18
C ALA A 33 -1.24 -0.52 10.90
N ALA A 34 -1.46 -1.11 9.73
CA ALA A 34 -1.24 -0.47 8.43
C ALA A 34 -2.34 0.53 8.03
N ILE A 35 -3.41 0.62 8.82
CA ILE A 35 -4.50 1.58 8.68
C ILE A 35 -4.72 2.27 10.02
N ALA A 36 -4.78 3.60 10.00
CA ALA A 36 -4.85 4.43 11.20
C ALA A 36 -5.82 5.61 11.01
N PRO A 37 -6.31 6.23 12.10
CA PRO A 37 -7.08 7.47 12.01
C PRO A 37 -6.22 8.63 11.50
N GLN A 38 -6.68 9.35 10.48
CA GLN A 38 -6.10 10.61 10.04
C GLN A 38 -6.55 11.73 10.96
N LEU A 39 -5.60 12.44 11.56
CA LEU A 39 -5.88 13.54 12.50
C LEU A 39 -6.67 14.68 11.85
N THR A 40 -6.48 14.91 10.55
CA THR A 40 -7.09 16.03 9.82
C THR A 40 -8.56 15.79 9.48
N THR A 41 -8.97 14.54 9.25
CA THR A 41 -10.33 14.21 8.79
C THR A 41 -11.13 13.39 9.80
N GLY A 42 -10.47 12.81 10.81
CA GLY A 42 -11.06 11.84 11.72
C GLY A 42 -11.53 10.56 11.02
N LYS A 43 -11.13 10.32 9.77
CA LYS A 43 -11.44 9.08 9.05
C LYS A 43 -10.28 8.11 9.20
N ALA A 44 -10.52 6.83 8.93
CA ALA A 44 -9.44 5.86 8.80
C ALA A 44 -8.75 6.04 7.44
N GLY A 45 -7.51 5.57 7.33
CA GLY A 45 -6.77 5.64 6.09
C GLY A 45 -5.40 4.98 6.16
N LYS A 46 -4.88 4.65 4.98
CA LYS A 46 -3.73 3.78 4.76
C LYS A 46 -3.02 4.18 3.46
N CYS A 47 -1.86 3.59 3.21
CA CYS A 47 -1.24 3.61 1.88
C CYS A 47 -2.21 3.08 0.82
N GLN A 48 -2.37 3.77 -0.31
CA GLN A 48 -3.23 3.36 -1.43
C GLN A 48 -2.43 2.87 -2.66
N LEU A 49 -1.12 2.62 -2.48
CA LEU A 49 -0.18 2.22 -3.55
C LEU A 49 0.02 3.26 -4.66
N CYS A 50 -0.48 4.49 -4.53
CA CYS A 50 -0.28 5.57 -5.51
C CYS A 50 -0.62 5.14 -6.94
N LEU A 51 -1.77 4.46 -7.13
CA LEU A 51 -2.18 3.87 -8.42
C LEU A 51 -2.43 4.90 -9.53
N ASP A 52 -2.55 6.17 -9.15
CA ASP A 52 -2.71 7.34 -10.01
C ASP A 52 -1.38 7.96 -10.46
N GLU A 53 -0.25 7.46 -9.96
CA GLU A 53 1.09 7.93 -10.27
C GLU A 53 1.85 6.88 -11.10
N GLU A 54 2.76 7.33 -11.97
CA GLU A 54 3.63 6.43 -12.74
C GLU A 54 4.59 5.65 -11.81
N GLN A 55 5.12 6.33 -10.79
CA GLN A 55 5.99 5.75 -9.77
C GLN A 55 5.64 6.31 -8.38
N PRO A 56 5.53 5.47 -7.33
CA PRO A 56 5.21 5.95 -6.00
C PRO A 56 6.27 6.93 -5.46
N PRO A 57 5.86 8.03 -4.79
CA PRO A 57 6.82 8.97 -4.20
C PRO A 57 7.77 8.33 -3.18
N CYS A 58 7.32 7.31 -2.45
CA CYS A 58 8.17 6.57 -1.52
C CYS A 58 9.31 5.81 -2.22
N MET A 59 9.06 5.31 -3.44
CA MET A 59 10.06 4.65 -4.28
C MET A 59 11.07 5.66 -4.80
N ILE A 60 10.59 6.77 -5.37
CA ILE A 60 11.44 7.86 -5.90
C ILE A 60 12.34 8.44 -4.80
N ALA A 61 11.80 8.61 -3.60
CA ALA A 61 12.56 9.13 -2.46
C ALA A 61 13.66 8.17 -1.96
N CYS A 62 13.60 6.87 -2.28
CA CYS A 62 14.55 5.88 -1.80
C CYS A 62 15.87 5.94 -2.59
N SER A 63 16.82 6.75 -2.13
CA SER A 63 18.14 6.90 -2.77
C SER A 63 18.97 5.61 -2.83
N ARG A 64 18.74 4.68 -1.91
CA ARG A 64 19.41 3.37 -1.87
C ARG A 64 18.76 2.30 -2.75
N LYS A 65 17.65 2.63 -3.44
CA LYS A 65 16.92 1.70 -4.32
C LYS A 65 16.48 0.40 -3.63
N ALA A 66 16.14 0.49 -2.34
CA ALA A 66 15.66 -0.66 -1.57
C ALA A 66 14.18 -1.01 -1.85
N LEU A 67 13.45 -0.12 -2.53
CA LEU A 67 12.04 -0.30 -2.86
C LEU A 67 11.89 -0.56 -4.36
N PHE A 68 11.13 -1.60 -4.69
CA PHE A 68 10.68 -1.92 -6.04
C PHE A 68 9.16 -1.78 -6.10
N PHE A 69 8.64 -1.24 -7.21
CA PHE A 69 7.21 -1.13 -7.45
C PHE A 69 6.89 -1.78 -8.80
N GLY A 70 6.04 -2.78 -8.76
CA GLY A 70 5.68 -3.62 -9.89
C GLY A 70 4.98 -4.88 -9.41
N THR A 71 4.77 -5.81 -10.33
CA THR A 71 4.20 -7.12 -10.06
C THR A 71 5.23 -8.07 -9.43
N ALA A 72 4.74 -9.13 -8.79
CA ALA A 72 5.63 -10.16 -8.24
C ALA A 72 6.51 -10.82 -9.31
N ALA A 73 5.97 -11.04 -10.52
CA ALA A 73 6.70 -11.63 -11.63
C ALA A 73 7.80 -10.72 -12.18
N GLU A 74 7.61 -9.39 -12.14
CA GLU A 74 8.67 -8.44 -12.49
C GLU A 74 9.76 -8.42 -11.43
N TYR A 75 9.37 -8.41 -10.14
CA TYR A 75 10.33 -8.47 -9.03
C TYR A 75 11.21 -9.72 -9.09
N GLU A 76 10.63 -10.90 -9.40
CA GLU A 76 11.36 -12.16 -9.53
C GLU A 76 12.47 -12.11 -10.60
N LYS A 77 12.23 -11.42 -11.72
CA LYS A 77 13.23 -11.24 -12.78
C LYS A 77 14.35 -10.29 -12.35
N GLU A 78 14.01 -9.22 -11.63
CA GLU A 78 14.99 -8.25 -11.12
C GLU A 78 15.92 -8.89 -10.07
N ILE A 79 15.38 -9.67 -9.13
CA ILE A 79 16.19 -10.35 -8.10
C ILE A 79 17.07 -11.47 -8.69
N GLU A 80 16.68 -12.10 -9.80
CA GLU A 80 17.53 -13.08 -10.48
C GLU A 80 18.79 -12.42 -11.03
N GLY A 81 18.70 -11.16 -11.46
CA GLY A 81 19.85 -10.33 -11.84
C GLY A 81 20.71 -9.90 -10.64
N ASP A 82 20.10 -9.55 -9.51
CA ASP A 82 20.83 -9.05 -8.32
C ASP A 82 21.49 -10.19 -7.51
N ARG A 83 20.99 -11.43 -7.64
CA ARG A 83 21.62 -12.63 -7.08
C ARG A 83 23.03 -12.90 -7.63
N LEU A 84 23.38 -12.36 -8.80
CA LEU A 84 24.74 -12.47 -9.36
C LEU A 84 25.79 -11.72 -8.51
N CYS A 85 25.38 -10.73 -7.70
CA CYS A 85 26.27 -9.94 -6.84
C CYS A 85 26.45 -10.51 -5.42
N ILE A 86 25.81 -11.64 -5.10
CA ILE A 86 25.92 -12.32 -3.78
C ILE A 86 26.72 -13.65 -3.88
N MET A 87 27.33 -13.92 -5.04
CA MET A 87 28.37 -14.94 -5.24
C MET A 87 29.73 -14.27 -5.42
#